data_AF-A0A1H1LNA4-F1
#
_entry.id   AF-A0A1H1LNA4-F1
#
_cell.length_a   1.000
_cell.length_b   1.000
_cell.length_c   1.000
_cell.angle_alpha   90.00
_cell.angle_beta   90.00
_cell.angle_gamma   90.00
#
_symmetry.space_group_name_H-M   'P 1'
#
loop_
_entity.id
_entity.type
_entity.pdbx_description
1 polymer ?
#
loop_
_entity_poly.entity_id
_entity_poly.type
_entity_poly.pdbx_seq_one_letter_code
_entity_poly.pdbx_strand_id
1 'polypeptide(L)'
;MSELRIRTTIEQRGPAAAIVLTDEQVASLGPAKAPPVTLTIGDATVRVRIGRMGGENLVGLSKERREALGVAAGDEVDAVIALDEAERTIEVPPELEAALAEDPAAKAAFDALAPSRRKELARSIADAKGADTRQRRLEKALDALRQSAADGRSAARELPPHQHAREAARDRLGRRSEWREAASSAAAHATSRPRRPASPRRVSRRSLPAWRS
;
A
#
# COMPACT_ATOMS: atom_id res chain seq x y z
N MET A 1 -21.26 -12.68 -17.29
CA MET A 1 -19.90 -13.24 -17.22
C MET A 1 -19.08 -12.58 -18.31
N SER A 2 -18.31 -11.55 -17.96
CA SER A 2 -17.44 -10.87 -18.91
C SER A 2 -16.16 -11.68 -19.05
N GLU A 3 -15.94 -12.25 -20.24
CA GLU A 3 -14.71 -12.94 -20.61
C GLU A 3 -14.06 -12.23 -21.81
N LEU A 4 -12.74 -12.21 -21.80
CA LEU A 4 -11.91 -11.62 -22.84
C LEU A 4 -10.97 -12.70 -23.35
N ARG A 5 -11.03 -13.00 -24.64
CA ARG A 5 -10.10 -13.92 -25.31
C ARG A 5 -9.15 -13.13 -26.17
N ILE A 6 -7.85 -13.26 -25.91
CA ILE A 6 -6.82 -12.54 -26.64
C ILE A 6 -5.68 -13.49 -26.99
N ARG A 7 -5.13 -13.30 -28.18
CA ARG A 7 -3.84 -13.87 -28.56
C ARG A 7 -2.78 -12.81 -28.32
N THR A 8 -1.79 -13.12 -27.50
CA THR A 8 -0.83 -12.13 -27.03
C THR A 8 0.51 -12.77 -26.70
N THR A 9 1.56 -11.96 -26.67
CA THR A 9 2.90 -12.40 -26.29
C THR A 9 3.14 -12.08 -24.82
N ILE A 10 3.73 -13.02 -24.09
CA ILE A 10 4.11 -12.81 -22.70
C ILE A 10 5.38 -11.96 -22.65
N GLU A 11 5.25 -10.71 -22.24
CA GLU A 11 6.39 -9.79 -22.17
C GLU A 11 7.24 -10.01 -20.93
N GLN A 12 8.57 -9.98 -21.08
CA GLN A 12 9.46 -9.98 -19.94
C GLN A 12 9.42 -8.62 -19.23
N ARG A 13 9.13 -8.61 -17.93
CA ARG A 13 9.10 -7.41 -17.09
C ARG A 13 10.00 -7.65 -15.86
N GLY A 14 11.30 -7.39 -16.04
CA GLY A 14 12.32 -7.64 -15.01
C GLY A 14 12.46 -9.13 -14.68
N PRO A 15 12.39 -9.54 -13.39
CA PRO A 15 12.44 -10.95 -13.00
C PRO A 15 11.12 -11.71 -13.29
N ALA A 16 10.05 -10.97 -13.59
CA ALA A 16 8.72 -11.52 -13.87
C ALA A 16 8.38 -11.40 -15.37
N ALA A 17 7.22 -11.92 -15.74
CA ALA A 17 6.65 -11.72 -17.07
C ALA A 17 5.22 -11.18 -16.95
N ALA A 18 4.66 -10.59 -18.00
CA ALA A 18 3.33 -10.02 -17.96
C ALA A 18 2.63 -10.07 -19.32
N ILE A 19 1.30 -10.14 -19.26
CA ILE A 19 0.44 -9.88 -20.42
C ILE A 19 -0.04 -8.44 -20.31
N VAL A 20 0.21 -7.62 -21.32
CA VAL A 20 -0.24 -6.22 -21.38
C VAL A 20 -1.66 -6.17 -21.94
N LEU A 21 -2.53 -5.40 -21.30
CA LEU A 21 -3.91 -5.20 -21.69
C LEU A 21 -4.18 -3.72 -21.99
N THR A 22 -4.98 -3.47 -23.02
CA THR A 22 -5.45 -2.11 -23.32
C THR A 22 -6.50 -1.66 -22.30
N ASP A 23 -6.72 -0.35 -22.19
CA ASP A 23 -7.77 0.20 -21.31
C ASP A 23 -9.17 -0.32 -21.70
N GLU A 24 -9.44 -0.49 -23.00
CA GLU A 24 -10.70 -1.05 -23.51
C GLU A 24 -10.91 -2.52 -23.10
N GLN A 25 -9.85 -3.32 -23.17
CA GLN A 25 -9.87 -4.72 -22.74
C GLN A 25 -10.12 -4.87 -21.24
N VAL A 26 -9.58 -3.97 -20.41
CA VAL A 26 -9.87 -3.98 -18.97
C VAL A 26 -11.30 -3.49 -18.70
N ALA A 27 -11.76 -2.46 -19.41
CA ALA A 27 -13.11 -1.93 -19.26
C ALA A 27 -14.19 -2.96 -19.63
N SER A 28 -13.94 -3.85 -20.60
CA SER A 28 -14.88 -4.92 -20.97
C SER A 28 -15.05 -5.98 -19.88
N LEU A 29 -14.02 -6.19 -19.04
CA LEU A 29 -14.04 -7.13 -17.92
C LEU A 29 -14.81 -6.58 -16.71
N GLY A 30 -15.04 -5.27 -16.64
CA GLY A 30 -15.88 -4.66 -15.61
C GLY A 30 -15.47 -3.22 -15.26
N PRO A 31 -16.23 -2.58 -14.34
CA PRO A 31 -16.04 -1.17 -13.99
C PRO A 31 -14.80 -0.92 -13.11
N ALA A 32 -14.21 -1.96 -12.53
CA ALA A 32 -13.05 -1.84 -11.68
C ALA A 32 -11.78 -1.64 -12.51
N LYS A 33 -10.91 -0.70 -12.11
CA LYS A 33 -9.64 -0.41 -12.79
C LYS A 33 -8.56 -1.49 -12.62
N ALA A 34 -8.76 -2.40 -11.67
CA ALA A 34 -7.82 -3.47 -11.33
C ALA A 34 -8.62 -4.66 -10.77
N PRO A 35 -9.48 -5.30 -11.59
CA PRO A 35 -10.33 -6.38 -11.11
C PRO A 35 -9.50 -7.65 -10.84
N PRO A 36 -9.95 -8.50 -9.89
CA PRO A 36 -9.47 -9.86 -9.81
C PRO A 36 -9.99 -10.63 -11.03
N VAL A 37 -9.14 -11.45 -11.64
CA VAL A 37 -9.46 -12.20 -12.86
C VAL A 37 -8.89 -13.62 -12.78
N THR A 38 -9.55 -14.54 -13.46
CA THR A 38 -8.98 -15.84 -13.82
C THR A 38 -8.30 -15.70 -15.17
N LEU A 39 -7.09 -16.24 -15.29
CA LEU A 39 -6.35 -16.34 -16.53
C LEU A 39 -6.21 -17.82 -16.86
N THR A 40 -6.72 -18.22 -18.03
CA THR A 40 -6.60 -19.58 -18.56
C THR A 40 -5.77 -19.55 -19.83
N ILE A 41 -4.77 -20.43 -19.91
CA ILE A 41 -3.95 -20.66 -21.10
C ILE A 41 -3.90 -22.17 -21.33
N GLY A 42 -4.38 -22.62 -22.48
CA GLY A 42 -4.60 -24.06 -22.73
C GLY A 42 -5.56 -24.65 -21.68
N ASP A 43 -5.10 -25.70 -20.99
CA ASP A 43 -5.88 -26.39 -19.96
C ASP A 43 -5.59 -25.88 -18.53
N ALA A 44 -4.68 -24.92 -18.37
CA ALA A 44 -4.25 -24.42 -17.07
C ALA A 44 -4.92 -23.08 -16.74
N THR A 45 -5.48 -22.97 -15.53
CA THR A 45 -6.12 -21.75 -15.02
C THR A 45 -5.46 -21.26 -13.74
N VAL A 46 -5.12 -19.98 -13.69
CA VAL A 46 -4.60 -19.31 -12.50
C VAL A 46 -5.47 -18.11 -12.12
N ARG A 47 -5.57 -17.84 -10.81
CA ARG A 47 -6.23 -16.63 -10.30
C ARG A 47 -5.21 -15.52 -10.10
N VAL A 48 -5.45 -14.38 -10.75
CA VAL A 48 -4.55 -13.23 -10.79
C VAL A 48 -5.34 -11.93 -10.63
N ARG A 49 -4.63 -10.81 -10.56
CA ARG A 49 -5.25 -9.48 -10.53
C ARG A 49 -4.60 -8.63 -11.60
N ILE A 50 -5.42 -7.87 -12.32
CA ILE A 50 -4.91 -6.86 -13.24
C ILE A 50 -4.27 -5.75 -12.40
N GLY A 51 -2.99 -5.50 -12.61
CA GLY A 51 -2.26 -4.38 -12.04
C GLY A 51 -2.15 -3.24 -13.05
N ARG A 52 -1.95 -2.01 -12.55
CA ARG A 52 -1.58 -0.88 -13.40
C ARG A 52 -0.20 -0.38 -13.00
N MET A 53 0.77 -0.49 -13.89
CA MET A 53 2.14 0.00 -13.66
C MET A 53 2.58 0.85 -14.85
N GLY A 54 3.19 2.01 -14.58
CA GLY A 54 3.70 2.89 -15.65
C GLY A 54 2.64 3.49 -16.59
N GLY A 55 1.34 3.36 -16.25
CA GLY A 55 0.23 3.79 -17.10
C GLY A 55 -0.46 2.64 -17.84
N GLU A 56 0.22 1.50 -17.97
CA GLU A 56 -0.24 0.28 -18.66
C GLU A 56 -1.00 -0.64 -17.70
N ASN A 57 -2.02 -1.34 -18.20
CA ASN A 57 -2.66 -2.43 -17.47
C ASN A 57 -1.97 -3.74 -17.83
N LEU A 58 -1.73 -4.57 -16.82
CA LEU A 58 -0.99 -5.81 -17.02
C LEU A 58 -1.41 -6.90 -16.05
N VAL A 59 -1.33 -8.13 -16.52
CA VAL A 59 -1.47 -9.34 -15.71
C VAL A 59 -0.07 -9.88 -15.41
N GLY A 60 0.36 -9.74 -14.16
CA GLY A 60 1.68 -10.16 -13.72
C GLY A 60 1.79 -11.67 -13.47
N LEU A 61 2.71 -12.31 -14.19
CA LEU A 61 3.06 -13.73 -14.09
C LEU A 61 4.37 -13.88 -13.33
N SER A 62 4.28 -14.38 -12.09
CA SER A 62 5.44 -14.82 -11.31
C SER A 62 6.05 -16.08 -11.94
N LYS A 63 7.24 -16.47 -11.48
CA LYS A 63 7.87 -17.74 -11.90
C LYS A 63 6.93 -18.94 -11.67
N GLU A 64 6.34 -19.02 -10.48
CA GLU A 64 5.39 -20.09 -10.10
C GLU A 64 4.16 -20.13 -11.02
N ARG A 65 3.60 -18.96 -11.38
CA ARG A 65 2.42 -18.91 -12.27
C ARG A 65 2.77 -19.31 -13.70
N ARG A 66 3.96 -18.96 -14.16
CA ARG A 66 4.47 -19.38 -15.47
C ARG A 66 4.64 -20.89 -15.53
N GLU A 67 5.22 -21.49 -14.49
CA GLU A 67 5.36 -22.94 -14.36
C GLU A 67 3.99 -23.64 -14.32
N ALA A 68 3.04 -23.10 -13.54
CA ALA A 68 1.68 -23.64 -13.45
C ALA A 68 0.90 -23.57 -14.78
N LEU A 69 1.17 -22.55 -15.60
CA LEU A 69 0.57 -22.38 -16.92
C LEU A 69 1.38 -23.08 -18.03
N GLY A 70 2.58 -23.55 -17.75
CA GLY A 70 3.48 -24.14 -18.75
C GLY A 70 4.02 -23.13 -19.78
N VAL A 71 4.15 -21.85 -19.41
CA VAL A 71 4.52 -20.76 -20.34
C VAL A 71 5.80 -20.05 -19.94
N ALA A 72 6.57 -19.57 -20.92
CA ALA A 72 7.78 -18.77 -20.73
C ALA A 72 7.56 -17.29 -21.13
N ALA A 73 8.54 -16.44 -20.81
CA ALA A 73 8.55 -15.08 -21.35
C ALA A 73 8.97 -15.14 -22.83
N GLY A 74 8.26 -14.42 -23.69
CA GLY A 74 8.42 -14.45 -25.15
C GLY A 74 7.46 -15.40 -25.86
N ASP A 75 6.73 -16.24 -25.13
CA ASP A 75 5.77 -17.17 -25.74
C ASP A 75 4.51 -16.43 -26.20
N GLU A 76 3.99 -16.84 -27.34
CA GLU A 76 2.70 -16.42 -27.86
C GLU A 76 1.62 -17.38 -27.37
N VAL A 77 0.60 -16.83 -26.70
CA VAL A 77 -0.42 -17.60 -26.00
C VAL A 77 -1.82 -17.13 -26.34
N ASP A 78 -2.74 -18.08 -26.46
CA ASP A 78 -4.17 -17.81 -26.45
C ASP A 78 -4.65 -17.76 -24.99
N ALA A 79 -4.86 -16.54 -24.49
CA ALA A 79 -5.24 -16.27 -23.11
C ALA A 79 -6.74 -15.97 -23.01
N VAL A 80 -7.41 -16.67 -22.11
CA VAL A 80 -8.78 -16.38 -21.71
C VAL A 80 -8.76 -15.73 -20.34
N ILE A 81 -9.24 -14.49 -20.26
CA ILE A 81 -9.28 -13.69 -19.03
C ILE A 81 -10.75 -13.49 -18.66
N ALA A 82 -11.18 -13.95 -17.49
CA ALA A 82 -12.55 -13.76 -17.02
C ALA A 82 -12.55 -13.14 -15.62
N LEU A 83 -13.59 -12.36 -15.31
CA LEU A 83 -13.73 -11.74 -13.98
C LEU A 83 -13.81 -12.83 -12.89
N ASP A 84 -12.98 -12.71 -11.84
CA ASP A 84 -13.01 -13.60 -10.69
C ASP A 84 -14.08 -13.10 -9.70
N GLU A 85 -15.32 -13.53 -9.94
CA GLU A 85 -16.47 -13.26 -9.06
C GLU A 85 -16.56 -14.25 -7.89
N ALA A 86 -15.60 -15.16 -7.74
CA ALA A 86 -15.62 -16.15 -6.68
C ALA A 86 -15.57 -15.47 -5.31
N GLU A 87 -16.63 -15.65 -4.52
CA GLU A 87 -16.67 -15.21 -3.14
C GLU A 87 -15.55 -15.91 -2.36
N ARG A 88 -14.64 -15.11 -1.80
CA ARG A 88 -13.52 -15.63 -1.03
C ARG A 88 -14.02 -16.02 0.36
N THR A 89 -14.67 -17.17 0.46
CA THR A 89 -15.02 -17.75 1.74
C THR A 89 -13.73 -18.04 2.49
N ILE A 90 -13.56 -17.38 3.64
CA ILE A 90 -12.44 -17.64 4.54
C ILE A 90 -12.80 -18.94 5.24
N GLU A 91 -12.08 -20.02 4.95
CA GLU A 91 -12.16 -21.25 5.74
C GLU A 91 -11.57 -20.97 7.12
N VAL A 92 -12.44 -20.63 8.07
CA VAL A 92 -12.08 -20.45 9.48
C VAL A 92 -11.97 -21.85 10.08
N PRO A 93 -10.83 -22.23 10.70
CA PRO A 93 -10.73 -23.51 11.38
C PRO A 93 -11.79 -23.62 12.49
N PRO A 94 -12.41 -24.80 12.68
CA PRO A 94 -13.48 -24.97 13.68
C PRO A 94 -13.02 -24.65 15.10
N GLU A 95 -11.74 -24.87 15.40
CA GLU A 95 -11.12 -24.51 16.70
C GLU A 95 -11.09 -22.99 16.91
N LEU A 96 -10.83 -22.21 15.86
CA LEU A 96 -10.88 -20.75 15.92
C LEU A 96 -12.31 -20.25 16.01
N GLU A 97 -13.24 -20.87 15.28
CA GLU A 97 -14.66 -20.51 15.34
C GLU A 97 -15.25 -20.76 16.73
N ALA A 98 -14.97 -21.91 17.34
CA ALA A 98 -15.39 -22.23 18.70
C ALA A 98 -14.83 -21.22 19.71
N ALA A 99 -13.54 -20.89 19.63
CA ALA A 99 -12.92 -19.95 20.55
C ALA A 99 -13.43 -18.50 20.38
N LEU A 100 -13.79 -18.09 19.15
CA LEU A 100 -14.42 -16.79 18.90
C LEU A 100 -15.89 -16.76 19.38
N ALA A 101 -16.59 -17.89 19.39
CA ALA A 101 -17.94 -17.96 19.93
C ALA A 101 -17.98 -17.77 21.46
N GLU A 102 -16.92 -18.18 22.16
CA GLU A 102 -16.77 -18.01 23.61
C GLU A 102 -16.33 -16.59 24.02
N ASP A 103 -15.78 -15.80 23.08
CA ASP A 103 -15.27 -14.45 23.34
C ASP A 103 -15.84 -13.40 22.36
N PRO A 104 -16.97 -12.76 22.70
CA PRO A 104 -17.60 -11.75 21.87
C PRO A 104 -16.70 -10.55 21.52
N ALA A 105 -15.76 -10.18 22.40
CA ALA A 105 -14.86 -9.06 22.18
C ALA A 105 -13.79 -9.40 21.13
N ALA A 106 -13.22 -10.61 21.24
CA ALA A 106 -12.30 -11.14 20.24
C ALA A 106 -13.00 -11.35 18.89
N LYS A 107 -14.25 -11.81 18.89
CA LYS A 107 -15.08 -11.96 17.68
C LYS A 107 -15.30 -10.62 16.98
N ALA A 108 -15.71 -9.58 17.70
CA ALA A 108 -15.91 -8.26 17.11
C ALA A 108 -14.61 -7.69 16.51
N ALA A 109 -13.48 -7.88 17.19
CA ALA A 109 -12.16 -7.50 16.67
C ALA A 109 -11.78 -8.30 15.42
N PHE A 110 -12.06 -9.61 15.41
CA PHE A 110 -11.79 -10.48 14.26
C PHE A 110 -12.63 -10.08 13.05
N ASP A 111 -13.92 -9.84 13.23
CA ASP A 111 -14.85 -9.43 12.17
C ASP A 111 -14.48 -8.05 11.60
N ALA A 112 -13.89 -7.18 12.43
CA ALA A 112 -13.38 -5.88 12.00
C ALA A 112 -12.07 -5.97 11.18
N LEU A 113 -11.35 -7.10 11.21
CA LEU A 113 -10.12 -7.27 10.42
C LEU A 113 -10.39 -7.32 8.92
N ALA A 114 -9.44 -6.77 8.16
CA ALA A 114 -9.42 -6.90 6.70
C ALA A 114 -9.47 -8.39 6.28
N PRO A 115 -10.19 -8.76 5.20
CA PRO A 115 -10.34 -10.15 4.78
C PRO A 115 -9.02 -10.91 4.60
N SER A 116 -7.97 -10.22 4.13
CA SER A 116 -6.62 -10.81 4.00
C SER A 116 -6.02 -11.20 5.35
N ARG A 117 -6.20 -10.37 6.39
CA ARG A 117 -5.69 -10.64 7.74
C ARG A 117 -6.48 -11.76 8.41
N ARG A 118 -7.81 -11.78 8.26
CA ARG A 118 -8.63 -12.91 8.71
C ARG A 118 -8.18 -14.23 8.07
N LYS A 119 -7.93 -14.21 6.75
CA LYS A 119 -7.44 -15.38 6.00
C LYS A 119 -6.04 -15.81 6.45
N GLU A 120 -5.13 -14.87 6.69
CA GLU A 120 -3.78 -15.16 7.16
C GLU A 120 -3.79 -15.78 8.56
N LEU A 121 -4.59 -15.23 9.48
CA LEU A 121 -4.75 -15.73 10.84
C LEU A 121 -5.33 -17.15 10.84
N ALA A 122 -6.42 -17.37 10.09
CA ALA A 122 -7.04 -18.68 9.89
C ALA A 122 -6.03 -19.71 9.32
N ARG A 123 -5.28 -19.34 8.28
CA ARG A 123 -4.25 -20.20 7.67
C ARG A 123 -3.13 -20.54 8.66
N SER A 124 -2.64 -19.57 9.42
CA SER A 124 -1.56 -19.76 10.40
C SER A 124 -1.91 -20.85 11.43
N ILE A 125 -3.18 -20.93 11.83
CA ILE A 125 -3.68 -21.93 12.76
C ILE A 125 -3.86 -23.28 12.03
N ALA A 126 -4.50 -23.27 10.86
CA ALA A 126 -4.73 -24.49 10.06
C ALA A 126 -3.43 -25.22 9.66
N ASP A 127 -2.39 -24.49 9.26
CA ASP A 127 -1.11 -25.04 8.78
C ASP A 127 -0.28 -25.70 9.91
N ALA A 128 -0.67 -25.53 11.17
CA ALA A 128 0.01 -26.17 12.29
C ALA A 128 -0.29 -27.69 12.33
N LYS A 129 0.73 -28.50 12.02
CA LYS A 129 0.66 -29.97 12.04
C LYS A 129 0.56 -30.57 13.45
N GLY A 130 1.13 -29.90 14.46
CA GLY A 130 1.08 -30.34 15.85
C GLY A 130 -0.05 -29.67 16.62
N ALA A 131 -0.86 -30.45 17.34
CA ALA A 131 -1.98 -29.95 18.14
C ALA A 131 -1.54 -28.90 19.17
N ASP A 132 -0.40 -29.12 19.87
CA ASP A 132 0.16 -28.12 20.79
C ASP A 132 0.55 -26.81 20.11
N THR A 133 1.06 -26.89 18.87
CA THR A 133 1.44 -25.69 18.11
C THR A 133 0.21 -24.94 17.61
N ARG A 134 -0.83 -25.68 17.24
CA ARG A 134 -2.13 -25.11 16.84
C ARG A 134 -2.77 -24.38 18.01
N GLN A 135 -2.82 -25.00 19.18
CA GLN A 135 -3.35 -24.41 20.41
C GLN A 135 -2.59 -23.15 20.81
N ARG A 136 -1.24 -23.18 20.82
CA ARG A 136 -0.43 -21.98 21.12
C ARG A 136 -0.66 -20.84 20.12
N ARG A 137 -0.84 -21.15 18.83
CA ARG A 137 -1.15 -20.14 17.80
C ARG A 137 -2.55 -19.57 17.96
N LEU A 138 -3.51 -20.40 18.34
CA LEU A 138 -4.89 -20.00 18.63
C LEU A 138 -4.94 -19.05 19.83
N GLU A 139 -4.33 -19.42 20.95
CA GLU A 139 -4.27 -18.59 22.16
C GLU A 139 -3.61 -17.23 21.87
N LYS A 140 -2.45 -17.25 21.19
CA LYS A 140 -1.76 -16.03 20.79
C LYS A 140 -2.61 -15.13 19.88
N ALA A 141 -3.40 -15.73 18.99
CA ALA A 141 -4.29 -14.99 18.12
C ALA A 141 -5.44 -14.34 18.89
N LEU A 142 -6.06 -15.07 19.83
CA LEU A 142 -7.13 -14.54 20.69
C LEU A 142 -6.61 -13.40 21.57
N ASP A 143 -5.42 -13.54 22.15
CA ASP A 143 -4.82 -12.48 22.97
C ASP A 143 -4.53 -11.21 22.15
N ALA A 144 -4.05 -11.37 20.91
CA ALA A 144 -3.86 -10.24 20.00
C ALA A 144 -5.19 -9.55 19.64
N LEU A 145 -6.26 -10.34 19.42
CA LEU A 145 -7.60 -9.82 19.14
C LEU A 145 -8.17 -9.08 20.35
N ARG A 146 -8.06 -9.63 21.56
CA ARG A 146 -8.45 -8.98 22.82
C ARG A 146 -7.71 -7.67 23.04
N GLN A 147 -6.39 -7.66 22.83
CA GLN A 147 -5.58 -6.45 22.96
C GLN A 147 -6.02 -5.39 21.94
N SER A 148 -6.34 -5.78 20.71
CA SER A 148 -6.84 -4.86 19.69
C SER A 148 -8.21 -4.29 20.02
N ALA A 149 -9.08 -5.08 20.65
CA ALA A 149 -10.38 -4.65 21.15
C ALA A 149 -10.23 -3.67 22.32
N ALA A 150 -9.35 -3.99 23.28
CA ALA A 150 -9.09 -3.19 24.47
C ALA A 150 -8.46 -1.82 24.13
N ASP A 151 -7.56 -1.78 23.15
CA ASP A 151 -6.86 -0.56 22.76
C ASP A 151 -7.75 0.42 21.96
N GLY A 152 -9.04 0.10 21.77
CA GLY A 152 -9.95 0.89 20.93
C GLY A 152 -9.48 0.97 19.47
N ARG A 153 -8.45 0.20 19.11
CA ARG A 153 -7.99 -0.03 17.74
C ARG A 153 -8.91 -1.07 17.09
N SER A 154 -10.21 -0.94 17.30
CA SER A 154 -11.19 -1.61 16.44
C SER A 154 -11.00 -0.99 15.06
N ALA A 155 -10.20 -1.69 14.24
CA ALA A 155 -9.88 -1.68 12.81
C ALA A 155 -10.42 -0.57 11.86
N ALA A 156 -10.85 0.59 12.33
CA ALA A 156 -11.24 1.75 11.54
C ALA A 156 -10.04 2.61 11.14
N ARG A 157 -8.84 2.35 11.70
CA ARG A 157 -7.63 3.16 11.47
C ARG A 157 -6.51 2.47 10.71
N GLU A 158 -6.66 1.19 10.37
CA GLU A 158 -5.73 0.51 9.45
C GLU A 158 -6.36 0.36 8.06
N LEU A 159 -6.33 1.46 7.31
CA LEU A 159 -6.52 1.45 5.87
C LEU A 159 -5.45 0.54 5.20
N PRO A 160 -5.74 -0.05 4.02
CA PRO A 160 -4.88 -1.03 3.38
C PRO A 160 -3.42 -0.55 3.19
N PRO A 161 -2.42 -1.45 3.23
CA PRO A 161 -0.99 -1.10 3.19
C PRO A 161 -0.52 -0.33 1.94
N HIS A 162 -1.36 -0.20 0.91
CA HIS A 162 -1.04 0.55 -0.32
C HIS A 162 -1.47 2.03 -0.30
N GLN A 163 -2.13 2.53 0.74
CA GLN A 163 -2.57 3.94 0.81
C GLN A 163 -1.60 4.86 1.58
N HIS A 164 -0.86 4.34 2.57
CA HIS A 164 0.11 5.13 3.35
C HIS A 164 1.26 5.71 2.49
N ALA A 165 1.65 5.03 1.42
CA ALA A 165 2.69 5.54 0.53
C ALA A 165 2.24 6.78 -0.27
N ARG A 166 0.93 7.01 -0.45
CA ARG A 166 0.38 8.14 -1.23
C ARG A 166 0.04 9.34 -0.35
N GLU A 167 -0.46 9.11 0.87
CA GLU A 167 -0.71 10.19 1.82
C GLU A 167 0.55 10.69 2.51
N ALA A 168 1.46 9.81 2.95
CA ALA A 168 2.76 10.25 3.46
C ALA A 168 3.60 10.94 2.38
N ALA A 169 3.43 10.56 1.10
CA ALA A 169 4.02 11.28 -0.03
C ALA A 169 3.36 12.63 -0.29
N ARG A 170 2.03 12.77 -0.17
CA ARG A 170 1.32 14.07 -0.26
C ARG A 170 1.73 15.02 0.86
N ASP A 171 1.80 14.53 2.10
CA ASP A 171 2.17 15.30 3.27
C ASP A 171 3.68 15.68 3.24
N ARG A 172 4.53 14.82 2.65
CA ARG A 172 5.95 15.11 2.38
C ARG A 172 6.17 16.00 1.14
N LEU A 173 5.22 16.06 0.19
CA LEU A 173 5.21 16.97 -0.96
C LEU A 173 4.66 18.35 -0.59
N GLY A 174 3.62 18.43 0.25
CA GLY A 174 3.07 19.67 0.81
C GLY A 174 4.08 20.40 1.70
N ARG A 175 4.75 19.65 2.59
CA ARG A 175 5.88 20.22 3.34
C ARG A 175 7.05 20.63 2.43
N ARG A 176 7.30 19.96 1.30
CA ARG A 176 8.36 20.38 0.35
C ARG A 176 8.02 21.64 -0.45
N SER A 177 6.74 21.99 -0.65
CA SER A 177 6.34 23.27 -1.25
C SER A 177 6.43 24.40 -0.23
N GLU A 178 6.00 24.16 1.01
CA GLU A 178 6.09 25.14 2.11
C GLU A 178 7.55 25.49 2.45
N TRP A 179 8.44 24.50 2.44
CA TRP A 179 9.89 24.74 2.62
C TRP A 179 10.53 25.48 1.44
N ARG A 180 10.01 25.34 0.21
CA ARG A 180 10.53 26.04 -0.97
C ARG A 180 10.04 27.48 -1.03
N GLU A 181 8.79 27.74 -0.65
CA GLU A 181 8.24 29.10 -0.50
C GLU A 181 8.87 29.84 0.68
N ALA A 182 9.05 29.16 1.83
CA ALA A 182 9.74 29.75 2.99
C ALA A 182 11.22 30.05 2.68
N ALA A 183 11.93 29.16 1.98
CA ALA A 183 13.31 29.41 1.56
C ALA A 183 13.41 30.52 0.49
N SER A 184 12.43 30.62 -0.43
CA SER A 184 12.39 31.67 -1.44
C SER A 184 12.02 33.05 -0.85
N SER A 185 11.17 33.08 0.18
CA SER A 185 10.82 34.29 0.93
C SER A 185 11.97 34.78 1.82
N ALA A 186 12.71 33.85 2.45
CA ALA A 186 13.91 34.15 3.23
C ALA A 186 15.07 34.67 2.34
N ALA A 187 15.23 34.12 1.13
CA ALA A 187 16.20 34.61 0.15
C ALA A 187 15.85 36.02 -0.37
N ALA A 188 14.56 36.34 -0.54
CA ALA A 188 14.11 37.67 -0.94
C ALA A 188 14.33 38.74 0.16
N HIS A 189 14.21 38.37 1.45
CA HIS A 189 14.47 39.27 2.59
C HIS A 189 15.97 39.53 2.84
N ALA A 190 16.86 38.62 2.43
CA ALA A 190 18.30 38.79 2.60
C ALA A 190 18.92 39.84 1.65
N THR A 191 18.23 40.17 0.55
CA THR A 191 18.70 41.14 -0.46
C THR A 191 18.39 42.60 -0.08
N SER A 192 17.53 42.83 0.92
CA SER A 192 17.26 44.15 1.49
C SER A 192 18.15 44.43 2.71
N ARG A 193 19.47 44.43 2.51
CA ARG A 193 20.41 44.89 3.54
C ARG A 193 20.49 46.42 3.47
N PRO A 194 20.09 47.17 4.52
CA PRO A 194 20.17 48.63 4.48
C PRO A 194 21.62 49.09 4.41
N ARG A 195 21.88 50.09 3.55
CA ARG A 195 23.17 50.80 3.45
C ARG A 195 23.57 51.33 4.84
N ARG A 196 24.82 51.05 5.25
CA ARG A 196 25.44 51.64 6.45
C ARG A 196 25.25 53.17 6.42
N PRO A 197 24.73 53.81 7.48
CA PRO A 197 24.71 55.26 7.55
C PRO A 197 26.14 55.80 7.63
N ALA A 198 26.39 56.86 6.86
CA ALA A 198 27.66 57.58 6.83
C ALA A 198 27.96 58.20 8.20
N SER A 199 29.20 58.02 8.66
CA SER A 199 29.71 58.62 9.89
C SER A 199 29.70 60.15 9.79
N PRO A 200 29.09 60.90 10.73
CA PRO A 200 29.16 62.35 10.70
C PRO A 200 30.55 62.83 11.11
N ARG A 201 31.08 63.75 10.29
CA ARG A 201 32.38 64.41 10.46
C ARG A 201 32.40 65.27 11.72
N ARG A 202 33.55 65.17 12.39
CA ARG A 202 34.06 65.98 13.49
C ARG A 202 34.15 67.46 13.09
N VAL A 203 33.55 68.37 13.87
CA VAL A 203 33.99 69.77 13.94
C VAL A 203 34.19 70.14 15.40
N SER A 204 35.36 70.69 15.66
CA SER A 204 35.91 71.05 16.96
C SER A 204 35.53 72.48 17.36
N ARG A 205 35.47 72.73 18.67
CA ARG A 205 36.21 73.76 19.43
C ARG A 205 35.72 73.72 20.88
N ARG A 206 36.62 73.45 21.84
CA ARG A 206 37.32 74.44 22.72
C ARG A 206 36.32 75.27 23.55
N SER A 207 36.40 75.39 24.87
CA SER A 207 37.45 75.15 25.86
C SER A 207 36.84 75.05 27.27
N LEU A 208 37.60 74.44 28.18
CA LEU A 208 37.54 74.29 29.65
C LEU A 208 37.46 75.65 30.43
N PRO A 209 37.52 75.75 31.79
CA PRO A 209 37.78 74.72 32.84
C PRO A 209 36.99 74.85 34.18
N ALA A 210 37.37 73.97 35.13
CA ALA A 210 37.42 74.14 36.61
C ALA A 210 36.12 74.02 37.43
N TRP A 211 36.05 73.46 38.65
CA TRP A 211 37.01 72.90 39.62
C TRP A 211 36.27 71.99 40.63
N ARG A 212 37.05 71.39 41.54
CA ARG A 212 36.75 70.50 42.69
C ARG A 212 35.64 70.94 43.66
N SER A 213 35.13 69.91 44.35
CA SER A 213 34.61 69.81 45.73
C SER A 213 33.26 70.45 46.06
#